data_AF-A0A948W5R8-F1
#
_entry.id   AF-A0A948W5R8-F1
#
_cell.length_a   1.000
_cell.length_b   1.000
_cell.length_c   1.000
_cell.angle_alpha   90.00
_cell.angle_beta   90.00
_cell.angle_gamma   90.00
#
_symmetry.space_group_name_H-M   'P 1'
#
loop_
_entity.id
_entity.type
_entity.pdbx_description
1 polymer ?
#
loop_
_entity_poly.entity_id
_entity_poly.type
_entity_poly.pdbx_seq_one_letter_code
_entity_poly.pdbx_strand_id
1 'polypeptide(L)'
;MRCFVAFAVLLILSAAVGSVAAESHPVMAAIDAAQSAGDLSAGQAALYKVLYITGAAEKIPAEFRNIEGGEMRCATPILMEIDRQMPNFPQDLRDAIMNARSRPTVCPEYVDTAHFRIHYAITGTHMIYLWPNTTYLDGVTQACENSYAHYHGGVQHWDTPPSDASAGGGMGLIDCYVMDVGTGIYGYCEPEGSPSGGAPWDRTAFFVIDHDYTGFGYTDRLDPAKVTIAHEYHHAVQFGYTAAGGSWWMENTSTWQEDNVYDDINDNYSYLGCFFASPHLRLMDFNGCHEYGLFVWPEFMSLYYNDMDVVEEIWQRLKWDSSDELGEMENEFAERGSSLDDTFVKFGEWNYFTSVRDDGDHYTEGANYTQVAYTRSYSSYPQVGIHPQSVQMPDRLGTSYMRWIRDTGSSHNLLRVTLDGPETVAGFAVIAKEATGTESHVYPGIVDEFGDCVVEVPNWDQMVYAYSIVSIQNLSYDDQDYAISVETDNQSTAVGESETRVVMTAKNAPNPFYPATTIHYTLSQPSDVRVRIVDASGRLIQTLVNRHEEAGRHEILWTGNNASGEAVRPGIYFYQVQTDREELSKKMLMLR
;
A
#
# COMPACT_ATOMS: atom_id res chain seq x y z
N MET A 1 -3.15 -26.49 49.55
CA MET A 1 -1.76 -26.08 49.32
C MET A 1 -1.43 -26.35 47.87
N ARG A 2 -1.33 -25.28 47.06
CA ARG A 2 -1.13 -25.33 45.60
C ARG A 2 0.33 -25.70 45.32
N CYS A 3 0.57 -26.77 44.57
CA CYS A 3 1.86 -27.05 43.94
C CYS A 3 1.80 -26.54 42.50
N PHE A 4 2.69 -25.61 42.17
CA PHE A 4 2.95 -25.14 40.81
C PHE A 4 3.70 -26.23 40.04
N VAL A 5 3.15 -26.63 38.88
CA VAL A 5 3.86 -27.43 37.88
C VAL A 5 4.46 -26.44 36.89
N ALA A 6 5.79 -26.39 36.83
CA ALA A 6 6.54 -25.63 35.85
C ALA A 6 6.53 -26.39 34.50
N PHE A 7 5.97 -25.79 33.46
CA PHE A 7 6.14 -26.25 32.09
C PHE A 7 7.47 -25.71 31.55
N ALA A 8 8.37 -26.62 31.21
CA ALA A 8 9.57 -26.32 30.44
C ALA A 8 9.18 -26.13 28.97
N VAL A 9 9.36 -24.93 28.43
CA VAL A 9 9.26 -24.65 26.99
C VAL A 9 10.57 -25.12 26.35
N LEU A 10 10.48 -26.20 25.58
CA LEU A 10 11.57 -26.69 24.75
C LEU A 10 11.55 -25.88 23.44
N LEU A 11 12.51 -24.98 23.27
CA LEU A 11 12.82 -24.31 22.01
C LEU A 11 13.30 -25.37 21.01
N ILE A 12 12.47 -25.70 20.03
CA ILE A 12 12.87 -26.49 18.86
C ILE A 12 13.23 -25.49 17.76
N LEU A 13 14.53 -25.43 17.45
CA LEU A 13 15.04 -24.87 16.20
C LEU A 13 14.35 -25.59 15.03
N SER A 14 13.66 -24.84 14.18
CA SER A 14 13.30 -25.29 12.83
C SER A 14 14.08 -24.46 11.82
N ALA A 15 14.65 -25.17 10.84
CA ALA A 15 15.54 -24.66 9.84
C ALA A 15 14.77 -24.22 8.59
N ALA A 16 15.27 -23.13 7.99
CA ALA A 16 15.20 -22.76 6.58
C ALA A 16 13.81 -22.64 5.94
N VAL A 17 13.18 -21.49 6.19
CA VAL A 17 12.46 -20.73 5.16
C VAL A 17 13.31 -19.49 4.93
N GLY A 18 13.59 -19.15 3.67
CA GLY A 18 14.39 -17.96 3.34
C GLY A 18 13.67 -16.70 3.83
N SER A 19 14.05 -16.20 5.01
CA SER A 19 13.70 -14.86 5.44
C SER A 19 14.48 -13.90 4.57
N VAL A 20 13.79 -13.07 3.78
CA VAL A 20 14.34 -11.77 3.42
C VAL A 20 14.46 -11.05 4.75
N ALA A 21 15.68 -11.02 5.31
CA ALA A 21 15.93 -10.35 6.58
C ALA A 21 15.70 -8.87 6.34
N ALA A 22 15.02 -8.21 7.28
CA ALA A 22 14.98 -6.75 7.37
C ALA A 22 16.40 -6.20 7.13
N GLU A 23 16.61 -5.40 6.08
CA GLU A 23 17.92 -4.86 5.74
C GLU A 23 18.22 -3.64 6.62
N SER A 24 18.31 -3.85 7.93
CA SER A 24 18.92 -2.85 8.79
C SER A 24 20.41 -2.77 8.44
N HIS A 25 20.86 -1.61 7.97
CA HIS A 25 22.26 -1.34 7.69
C HIS A 25 23.16 -1.86 8.84
N PRO A 26 24.25 -2.62 8.57
CA PRO A 26 25.00 -3.34 9.61
C PRO A 26 25.49 -2.50 10.77
N VAL A 27 25.90 -1.25 10.50
CA VAL A 27 26.29 -0.31 11.56
C VAL A 27 25.10 0.06 12.46
N MET A 28 23.92 0.31 11.88
CA MET A 28 22.71 0.62 12.64
C MET A 28 22.28 -0.57 13.48
N ALA A 29 22.28 -1.77 12.89
CA ALA A 29 21.98 -3.02 13.56
C ALA A 29 22.90 -3.28 14.76
N ALA A 30 24.21 -3.02 14.60
CA ALA A 30 25.18 -3.20 15.67
C ALA A 30 24.97 -2.19 16.82
N ILE A 31 24.64 -0.94 16.50
CA ILE A 31 24.31 0.07 17.51
C ILE A 31 23.03 -0.31 18.26
N ASP A 32 22.00 -0.79 17.55
CA ASP A 32 20.73 -1.25 18.16
C ASP A 32 20.92 -2.49 19.02
N ALA A 33 21.78 -3.42 18.60
CA ALA A 33 22.14 -4.59 19.39
C ALA A 33 22.88 -4.19 20.69
N ALA A 34 23.83 -3.24 20.62
CA ALA A 34 24.53 -2.72 21.78
C ALA A 34 23.59 -1.98 22.75
N GLN A 35 22.64 -1.21 22.22
CA GLN A 35 21.58 -0.60 23.03
C GLN A 35 20.71 -1.67 23.72
N SER A 36 20.28 -2.69 22.98
CA SER A 36 19.44 -3.78 23.49
C SER A 36 20.15 -4.63 24.56
N ALA A 37 21.48 -4.77 24.44
CA ALA A 37 22.32 -5.42 25.43
C ALA A 37 22.57 -4.57 26.70
N GLY A 38 22.26 -3.27 26.65
CA GLY A 38 22.50 -2.33 27.73
C GLY A 38 23.91 -1.73 27.74
N ASP A 39 24.71 -1.94 26.69
CA ASP A 39 26.06 -1.39 26.53
C ASP A 39 26.02 0.10 26.15
N LEU A 40 24.95 0.53 25.48
CA LEU A 40 24.65 1.93 25.17
C LEU A 40 23.31 2.35 25.76
N SER A 41 23.23 3.58 26.28
CA SER A 41 21.93 4.21 26.51
C SER A 41 21.27 4.59 25.19
N ALA A 42 19.94 4.73 25.17
CA ALA A 42 19.19 5.14 23.98
C ALA A 42 19.71 6.46 23.37
N GLY A 43 20.05 7.45 24.21
CA GLY A 43 20.61 8.72 23.72
C GLY A 43 22.04 8.60 23.16
N GLN A 44 22.86 7.67 23.67
CA GLN A 44 24.19 7.40 23.10
C GLN A 44 24.07 6.68 21.76
N ALA A 45 23.17 5.69 21.65
CA ALA A 45 22.88 5.01 20.41
C ALA A 45 22.39 6.01 19.34
N ALA A 46 21.44 6.89 19.69
CA ALA A 46 20.97 7.96 18.80
C ALA A 46 22.11 8.88 18.33
N LEU A 47 22.96 9.35 19.25
CA LEU A 47 24.12 10.17 18.89
C LEU A 47 25.09 9.45 17.94
N TYR A 48 25.34 8.16 18.15
CA TYR A 48 26.23 7.39 17.28
C TYR A 48 25.65 7.19 15.89
N LYS A 49 24.34 6.93 15.77
CA LYS A 49 23.66 6.85 14.47
C LYS A 49 23.76 8.18 13.71
N VAL A 50 23.46 9.30 14.38
CA VAL A 50 23.56 10.64 13.78
C VAL A 50 24.99 10.93 13.33
N LEU A 51 25.98 10.72 14.19
CA LEU A 51 27.38 10.96 13.84
C LEU A 51 27.85 10.10 12.67
N TYR A 52 27.32 8.89 12.52
CA TYR A 52 27.60 8.05 11.36
C TYR A 52 26.99 8.63 10.08
N ILE A 53 25.68 8.91 10.10
CA ILE A 53 24.90 9.44 8.97
C ILE A 53 25.44 10.78 8.48
N THR A 54 25.83 11.68 9.40
CA THR A 54 26.27 13.04 9.05
C THR A 54 27.76 13.15 8.72
N GLY A 55 28.39 12.03 8.32
CA GLY A 55 29.77 12.00 7.84
C GLY A 55 30.84 12.22 8.93
N ALA A 56 30.50 11.97 10.19
CA ALA A 56 31.39 12.14 11.35
C ALA A 56 31.71 10.80 12.06
N ALA A 57 31.77 9.70 11.29
CA ALA A 57 32.00 8.34 11.79
C ALA A 57 33.34 8.18 12.53
N GLU A 58 34.31 9.08 12.35
CA GLU A 58 35.54 9.11 13.13
C GLU A 58 35.32 9.40 14.62
N LYS A 59 34.14 9.94 14.99
CA LYS A 59 33.75 10.26 16.37
C LYS A 59 33.03 9.11 17.09
N ILE A 60 32.68 8.03 16.41
CA ILE A 60 32.10 6.84 17.03
C ILE A 60 33.16 5.76 17.28
N PRO A 61 32.94 4.83 18.25
CA PRO A 61 33.88 3.75 18.53
C PRO A 61 34.23 2.88 17.31
N ALA A 62 35.48 2.41 17.27
CA ALA A 62 36.02 1.62 16.16
C ALA A 62 35.24 0.32 15.88
N GLU A 63 34.62 -0.26 16.90
CA GLU A 63 33.81 -1.48 16.80
C GLU A 63 32.52 -1.29 15.98
N PHE A 64 32.00 -0.07 15.88
CA PHE A 64 30.83 0.24 15.04
C PHE A 64 31.24 0.72 13.65
N ARG A 65 32.15 1.69 13.55
CA ARG A 65 32.49 2.32 12.25
C ARG A 65 33.28 1.44 11.28
N ASN A 66 33.90 0.36 11.76
CA ASN A 66 34.69 -0.55 10.91
C ASN A 66 33.86 -1.74 10.39
N ILE A 67 32.55 -1.75 10.64
CA ILE A 67 31.67 -2.77 10.09
C ILE A 67 31.50 -2.48 8.59
N GLU A 68 31.89 -3.45 7.76
CA GLU A 68 31.78 -3.35 6.31
C GLU A 68 30.46 -3.99 5.81
N GLY A 69 29.96 -3.46 4.70
CA GLY A 69 28.81 -4.00 3.96
C GLY A 69 27.47 -3.40 4.36
N GLY A 70 26.45 -3.75 3.58
CA GLY A 70 25.10 -3.22 3.68
C GLY A 70 24.90 -1.93 2.92
N GLU A 71 23.66 -1.70 2.50
CA GLU A 71 23.24 -0.51 1.77
C GLU A 71 22.00 0.06 2.45
N MET A 72 21.86 1.37 2.45
CA MET A 72 20.72 2.12 2.95
C MET A 72 20.43 3.22 1.95
N ARG A 73 19.21 3.25 1.41
CA ARG A 73 18.81 4.25 0.41
C ARG A 73 18.51 5.61 1.01
N CYS A 74 17.95 5.62 2.20
CA CYS A 74 17.58 6.86 2.86
C CYS A 74 17.77 6.73 4.36
N ALA A 75 18.53 7.65 4.95
CA ALA A 75 18.70 7.70 6.42
C ALA A 75 17.66 8.60 7.10
N THR A 76 16.78 9.28 6.34
CA THR A 76 15.73 10.19 6.84
C THR A 76 14.84 9.54 7.92
N PRO A 77 14.34 8.29 7.77
CA PRO A 77 13.51 7.66 8.80
C PRO A 77 14.21 7.50 10.15
N ILE A 78 15.52 7.24 10.13
CA ILE A 78 16.32 7.12 11.35
C ILE A 78 16.39 8.47 12.08
N LEU A 79 16.60 9.56 11.33
CA LEU A 79 16.67 10.91 11.88
C LEU A 79 15.32 11.36 12.46
N MET A 80 14.22 11.02 11.80
CA MET A 80 12.86 11.26 12.28
C MET A 80 12.55 10.48 13.57
N GLU A 81 12.94 9.21 13.63
CA GLU A 81 12.73 8.40 14.84
C GLU A 81 13.55 8.93 16.02
N ILE A 82 14.76 9.40 15.77
CA ILE A 82 15.58 10.07 16.80
C ILE A 82 14.88 11.33 17.31
N ASP A 83 14.28 12.15 16.44
CA ASP A 83 13.53 13.35 16.85
C ASP A 83 12.35 13.02 17.76
N ARG A 84 11.61 11.94 17.50
CA ARG A 84 10.52 11.47 18.36
C ARG A 84 11.01 11.08 19.75
N GLN A 85 12.26 10.63 19.88
CA GLN A 85 12.87 10.21 21.14
C GLN A 85 13.60 11.34 21.87
N MET A 86 13.98 12.44 21.19
CA MET A 86 14.74 13.57 21.75
C MET A 86 14.24 14.08 23.12
N PRO A 87 12.93 14.21 23.39
CA PRO A 87 12.43 14.65 24.70
C PRO A 87 12.87 13.77 25.88
N ASN A 88 13.16 12.48 25.62
CA ASN A 88 13.56 11.50 26.62
C ASN A 88 15.05 11.53 26.95
N PHE A 89 15.87 12.25 26.19
CA PHE A 89 17.32 12.28 26.36
C PHE A 89 17.77 13.40 27.33
N PRO A 90 18.89 13.20 28.07
CA PRO A 90 19.58 14.27 28.78
C PRO A 90 19.90 15.49 27.88
N GLN A 91 19.92 16.69 28.46
CA GLN A 91 20.10 17.94 27.69
C GLN A 91 21.42 17.98 26.92
N ASP A 92 22.50 17.51 27.52
CA ASP A 92 23.83 17.45 26.91
C ASP A 92 23.86 16.54 25.67
N LEU A 93 23.15 15.41 25.72
CA LEU A 93 23.00 14.53 24.56
C LEU A 93 22.11 15.15 23.48
N ARG A 94 21.02 15.83 23.86
CA ARG A 94 20.22 16.59 22.88
C ARG A 94 21.05 17.64 22.17
N ASP A 95 21.85 18.42 22.90
CA ASP A 95 22.71 19.46 22.33
C ASP A 95 23.75 18.86 21.38
N ALA A 96 24.35 17.71 21.74
CA ALA A 96 25.29 17.00 20.89
C ALA A 96 24.64 16.48 19.59
N ILE A 97 23.44 15.90 19.68
CA ILE A 97 22.67 15.41 18.53
C ILE A 97 22.31 16.58 17.60
N MET A 98 21.73 17.67 18.13
CA MET A 98 21.38 18.85 17.34
C MET A 98 22.61 19.49 16.68
N ASN A 99 23.76 19.49 17.36
CA ASN A 99 24.99 19.99 16.76
C ASN A 99 25.46 19.11 15.59
N ALA A 100 25.38 17.79 15.73
CA ALA A 100 25.78 16.86 14.69
C ALA A 100 24.84 16.84 13.46
N ARG A 101 23.58 17.28 13.62
CA ARG A 101 22.57 17.42 12.54
C ARG A 101 22.56 18.80 11.87
N SER A 102 23.40 19.73 12.32
CA SER A 102 23.49 21.06 11.71
C SER A 102 23.98 21.00 10.26
N ARG A 103 23.58 21.98 9.44
CA ARG A 103 24.00 22.12 8.05
C ARG A 103 25.51 21.87 7.86
N PRO A 104 25.93 21.01 6.92
CA PRO A 104 27.33 20.66 6.76
C PRO A 104 28.22 21.87 6.49
N THR A 105 29.34 21.94 7.21
CA THR A 105 30.39 22.97 6.99
C THR A 105 31.60 22.44 6.24
N VAL A 106 31.60 21.14 5.91
CA VAL A 106 32.67 20.44 5.20
C VAL A 106 32.67 20.66 3.69
N CYS A 107 31.59 21.26 3.16
CA CYS A 107 31.41 21.61 1.75
C CYS A 107 31.46 23.13 1.55
N PRO A 108 32.65 23.74 1.45
CA PRO A 108 32.79 25.19 1.39
C PRO A 108 32.52 25.79 -0.01
N GLU A 109 32.53 24.97 -1.06
CA GLU A 109 32.27 25.41 -2.43
C GLU A 109 30.78 25.23 -2.75
N TYR A 110 30.26 26.03 -3.68
CA TYR A 110 28.88 25.90 -4.13
C TYR A 110 28.69 26.30 -5.59
N VAL A 111 27.61 25.82 -6.19
CA VAL A 111 27.04 26.32 -7.44
C VAL A 111 25.56 26.62 -7.24
N ASP A 112 25.12 27.78 -7.71
CA ASP A 112 23.71 28.19 -7.66
C ASP A 112 23.06 27.92 -9.02
N THR A 113 21.83 27.42 -8.98
CA THR A 113 20.95 27.25 -10.14
C THR A 113 19.74 28.17 -10.03
N ALA A 114 18.66 27.87 -10.76
CA ALA A 114 17.42 28.64 -10.65
C ALA A 114 16.74 28.40 -9.28
N HIS A 115 16.78 27.17 -8.77
CA HIS A 115 16.04 26.77 -7.58
C HIS A 115 16.92 26.19 -6.46
N PHE A 116 18.17 25.81 -6.74
CA PHE A 116 19.04 25.14 -5.78
C PHE A 116 20.36 25.87 -5.55
N ARG A 117 20.92 25.63 -4.35
CA ARG A 117 22.34 25.78 -4.07
C ARG A 117 22.92 24.40 -3.80
N ILE A 118 23.89 23.99 -4.63
CA ILE A 118 24.58 22.70 -4.49
C ILE A 118 25.93 22.95 -3.85
N HIS A 119 26.11 22.50 -2.61
CA HIS A 119 27.35 22.58 -1.84
C HIS A 119 28.22 21.34 -2.05
N TYR A 120 29.51 21.53 -2.20
CA TYR A 120 30.47 20.43 -2.38
C TYR A 120 31.86 20.76 -1.82
N ALA A 121 32.71 19.75 -1.68
CA ALA A 121 34.12 19.93 -1.39
C ALA A 121 35.00 19.56 -2.59
N ILE A 122 36.14 20.23 -2.72
CA ILE A 122 37.13 20.02 -3.79
C ILE A 122 38.44 19.39 -3.30
N THR A 123 38.51 19.09 -2.00
CA THR A 123 39.65 18.47 -1.33
C THR A 123 39.17 17.67 -0.11
N GLY A 124 39.99 16.75 0.38
CA GLY A 124 39.69 15.96 1.57
C GLY A 124 38.84 14.74 1.26
N THR A 125 38.26 14.13 2.30
CA THR A 125 37.44 12.91 2.20
C THR A 125 36.08 13.14 1.57
N HIS A 126 35.52 14.36 1.66
CA HIS A 126 34.24 14.72 1.04
C HIS A 126 34.38 15.24 -0.40
N MET A 127 35.55 15.07 -1.04
CA MET A 127 35.84 15.66 -2.34
C MET A 127 34.94 15.07 -3.42
N ILE A 128 34.14 15.91 -4.08
CA ILE A 128 33.20 15.48 -5.13
C ILE A 128 33.87 14.62 -6.22
N TYR A 129 33.14 13.58 -6.64
CA TYR A 129 33.64 12.63 -7.63
C TYR A 129 34.12 13.31 -8.92
N LEU A 130 35.24 12.81 -9.46
CA LEU A 130 35.95 13.27 -10.67
C LEU A 130 36.58 14.67 -10.63
N TRP A 131 36.60 15.39 -9.50
CA TRP A 131 37.25 16.71 -9.44
C TRP A 131 38.71 16.68 -9.93
N PRO A 132 39.18 17.65 -10.76
CA PRO A 132 38.51 18.88 -11.21
C PRO A 132 37.67 18.78 -12.50
N ASN A 133 37.37 17.58 -12.98
CA ASN A 133 36.39 17.41 -14.05
C ASN A 133 34.98 17.64 -13.48
N THR A 134 34.26 18.63 -14.00
CA THR A 134 32.94 19.04 -13.50
C THR A 134 31.80 18.18 -14.03
N THR A 135 32.03 17.23 -14.96
CA THR A 135 30.93 16.45 -15.58
C THR A 135 29.98 15.82 -14.56
N TYR A 136 30.50 15.29 -13.44
CA TYR A 136 29.65 14.74 -12.39
C TYR A 136 28.85 15.83 -11.66
N LEU A 137 29.50 16.94 -11.26
CA LEU A 137 28.85 18.09 -10.65
C LEU A 137 27.77 18.69 -11.56
N ASP A 138 28.05 18.82 -12.85
CA ASP A 138 27.10 19.32 -13.87
C ASP A 138 25.88 18.39 -13.96
N GLY A 139 26.11 17.07 -13.89
CA GLY A 139 25.05 16.06 -13.84
C GLY A 139 24.18 16.15 -12.59
N VAL A 140 24.80 16.27 -11.40
CA VAL A 140 24.09 16.47 -10.12
C VAL A 140 23.26 17.76 -10.15
N THR A 141 23.86 18.85 -10.64
CA THR A 141 23.20 20.15 -10.77
C THR A 141 21.96 20.07 -11.69
N GLN A 142 22.10 19.40 -12.82
CA GLN A 142 20.99 19.17 -13.75
C GLN A 142 19.92 18.26 -13.14
N ALA A 143 20.32 17.25 -12.36
CA ALA A 143 19.39 16.34 -11.72
C ALA A 143 18.48 17.05 -10.71
N CYS A 144 19.02 17.98 -9.91
CA CYS A 144 18.21 18.81 -9.01
C CYS A 144 17.14 19.61 -9.77
N GLU A 145 17.53 20.30 -10.84
CA GLU A 145 16.60 21.10 -11.66
C GLU A 145 15.56 20.23 -12.40
N ASN A 146 15.94 19.02 -12.83
CA ASN A 146 15.00 18.07 -13.43
C ASN A 146 13.94 17.62 -12.42
N SER A 147 14.34 17.25 -11.21
CA SER A 147 13.41 16.85 -10.15
C SER A 147 12.47 18.01 -9.78
N TYR A 148 12.99 19.24 -9.66
CA TYR A 148 12.14 20.43 -9.43
C TYR A 148 11.14 20.66 -10.57
N ALA A 149 11.59 20.59 -11.82
CA ALA A 149 10.71 20.76 -12.96
C ALA A 149 9.64 19.66 -13.04
N HIS A 150 9.95 18.43 -12.62
CA HIS A 150 8.97 17.35 -12.57
C HIS A 150 7.90 17.63 -11.51
N TYR A 151 8.30 17.94 -10.27
CA TYR A 151 7.37 18.11 -9.15
C TYR A 151 6.52 19.37 -9.24
N HIS A 152 7.06 20.46 -9.80
CA HIS A 152 6.42 21.79 -9.76
C HIS A 152 6.15 22.40 -11.14
N GLY A 153 6.73 21.85 -12.21
CA GLY A 153 6.72 22.44 -13.56
C GLY A 153 5.54 22.03 -14.44
N GLY A 154 4.54 21.31 -13.89
CA GLY A 154 3.29 20.95 -14.57
C GLY A 154 3.20 19.51 -15.08
N VAL A 155 4.14 18.63 -14.71
CA VAL A 155 3.96 17.17 -14.81
C VAL A 155 3.18 16.69 -13.59
N GLN A 156 3.63 17.11 -12.41
CA GLN A 156 2.91 17.01 -11.14
C GLN A 156 2.70 18.42 -10.56
N HIS A 157 1.93 18.52 -9.48
CA HIS A 157 1.52 19.80 -8.88
C HIS A 157 1.89 19.93 -7.40
N TRP A 158 3.01 19.34 -6.97
CA TRP A 158 3.47 19.45 -5.59
C TRP A 158 3.77 20.90 -5.22
N ASP A 159 3.51 21.24 -3.96
CA ASP A 159 3.95 22.50 -3.37
C ASP A 159 5.49 22.53 -3.30
N THR A 160 6.08 23.68 -3.59
CA THR A 160 7.51 23.89 -3.34
C THR A 160 7.79 23.84 -1.84
N PRO A 161 8.94 23.29 -1.40
CA PRO A 161 9.29 23.26 0.00
C PRO A 161 9.40 24.68 0.59
N PRO A 162 9.10 24.88 1.88
CA PRO A 162 9.19 26.19 2.52
C PRO A 162 10.59 26.78 2.43
N SER A 163 10.66 28.06 2.10
CA SER A 163 11.93 28.79 2.03
C SER A 163 12.62 28.86 3.39
N ASP A 164 13.91 28.57 3.41
CA ASP A 164 14.80 28.69 4.58
C ASP A 164 15.36 30.13 4.76
N ALA A 165 14.81 31.08 4.02
CA ALA A 165 15.19 32.48 3.93
C ALA A 165 16.66 32.70 3.53
N SER A 166 17.60 32.60 4.45
CA SER A 166 19.03 32.83 4.17
C SER A 166 19.94 31.77 4.78
N ALA A 167 19.35 30.73 5.38
CA ALA A 167 20.12 29.53 5.74
C ALA A 167 20.75 28.94 4.46
N GLY A 168 21.90 28.27 4.60
CA GLY A 168 22.72 27.85 3.45
C GLY A 168 23.33 28.99 2.60
N GLY A 169 22.94 30.24 2.84
CA GLY A 169 23.40 31.44 2.16
C GLY A 169 22.77 31.67 0.78
N GLY A 170 21.79 30.86 0.37
CA GLY A 170 21.18 30.85 -0.97
C GLY A 170 20.06 31.87 -1.19
N MET A 171 19.62 32.59 -0.15
CA MET A 171 18.47 33.51 -0.21
C MET A 171 17.17 32.81 -0.66
N GLY A 172 16.89 31.63 -0.10
CA GLY A 172 15.69 30.85 -0.36
C GLY A 172 15.81 29.82 -1.48
N LEU A 173 17.03 29.62 -2.00
CA LEU A 173 17.37 28.44 -2.80
C LEU A 173 17.35 27.19 -1.91
N ILE A 174 16.95 26.06 -2.47
CA ILE A 174 16.95 24.76 -1.78
C ILE A 174 18.40 24.25 -1.72
N ASP A 175 18.87 23.90 -0.52
CA ASP A 175 20.24 23.43 -0.35
C ASP A 175 20.37 21.91 -0.52
N CYS A 176 21.27 21.52 -1.41
CA CYS A 176 21.75 20.16 -1.60
C CYS A 176 23.23 20.10 -1.19
N TYR A 177 23.61 19.16 -0.32
CA TYR A 177 25.02 18.94 0.04
C TYR A 177 25.52 17.63 -0.57
N VAL A 178 26.64 17.70 -1.29
CA VAL A 178 27.32 16.54 -1.89
C VAL A 178 28.56 16.23 -1.05
N MET A 179 28.49 15.19 -0.21
CA MET A 179 29.55 14.83 0.72
C MET A 179 29.59 13.33 1.02
N ASP A 180 30.69 12.85 1.59
CA ASP A 180 30.75 11.50 2.19
C ASP A 180 29.77 11.41 3.37
N VAL A 181 28.69 10.63 3.19
CA VAL A 181 27.61 10.38 4.16
C VAL A 181 27.79 9.07 4.94
N GLY A 182 28.98 8.47 4.86
CA GLY A 182 29.29 7.18 5.46
C GLY A 182 29.08 6.02 4.49
N THR A 183 29.90 4.98 4.65
CA THR A 183 29.87 3.81 3.76
C THR A 183 28.48 3.17 3.73
N GLY A 184 27.92 3.01 2.54
CA GLY A 184 26.66 2.28 2.37
C GLY A 184 25.39 3.11 2.58
N ILE A 185 25.48 4.45 2.66
CA ILE A 185 24.30 5.34 2.68
C ILE A 185 24.23 6.16 1.38
N TYR A 186 23.05 6.22 0.75
CA TYR A 186 22.82 7.00 -0.48
C TYR A 186 22.64 8.49 -0.19
N GLY A 187 21.80 8.80 0.80
CA GLY A 187 21.46 10.17 1.16
C GLY A 187 20.60 10.25 2.41
N TYR A 188 20.28 11.50 2.76
CA TYR A 188 19.27 11.82 3.77
C TYR A 188 18.75 13.25 3.59
N CYS A 189 17.53 13.49 4.09
CA CYS A 189 16.93 14.80 4.19
C CYS A 189 16.76 15.20 5.66
N GLU A 190 17.14 16.44 5.99
CA GLU A 190 17.12 16.96 7.36
C GLU A 190 16.03 18.04 7.49
N PRO A 191 14.94 17.78 8.23
CA PRO A 191 13.98 18.81 8.58
C PRO A 191 14.57 19.74 9.64
N GLU A 192 14.38 21.05 9.47
CA GLU A 192 14.92 22.08 10.34
C GLU A 192 13.82 22.76 11.17
N GLY A 193 13.55 24.04 10.87
CA GLY A 193 12.63 24.88 11.63
C GLY A 193 11.27 25.00 10.98
N SER A 194 10.28 25.42 11.77
CA SER A 194 8.99 25.82 11.22
C SER A 194 9.12 27.14 10.45
N PRO A 195 8.68 27.22 9.19
CA PRO A 195 8.63 28.47 8.44
C PRO A 195 7.64 29.46 9.10
N SER A 196 7.85 30.75 8.85
CA SER A 196 6.99 31.80 9.42
C SER A 196 5.62 31.80 8.75
N GLY A 197 4.55 31.58 9.54
CA GLY A 197 3.18 31.56 9.04
C GLY A 197 2.81 30.28 8.28
N GLY A 198 3.62 29.23 8.42
CA GLY A 198 3.40 27.91 7.85
C GLY A 198 2.30 27.10 8.53
N ALA A 199 2.06 25.90 7.97
CA ALA A 199 1.20 24.89 8.56
C ALA A 199 1.77 24.36 9.89
N PRO A 200 0.99 23.68 10.75
CA PRO A 200 1.46 23.31 12.10
C PRO A 200 2.73 22.45 12.10
N TRP A 201 2.85 21.58 11.10
CA TRP A 201 3.90 20.57 11.01
C TRP A 201 4.86 20.78 9.86
N ASP A 202 4.71 21.85 9.07
CA ASP A 202 5.64 22.12 7.98
C ASP A 202 7.03 22.51 8.51
N ARG A 203 8.06 22.15 7.75
CA ARG A 203 9.45 22.40 8.09
C ARG A 203 10.20 22.85 6.85
N THR A 204 11.13 23.79 7.03
CA THR A 204 12.21 23.98 6.07
C THR A 204 13.11 22.75 6.11
N ALA A 205 13.77 22.42 5.01
CA ALA A 205 14.67 21.27 4.96
C ALA A 205 15.83 21.52 4.01
N PHE A 206 16.91 20.78 4.22
CA PHE A 206 17.97 20.57 3.23
C PHE A 206 18.18 19.08 3.05
N PHE A 207 18.81 18.69 1.96
CA PHE A 207 19.13 17.29 1.73
C PHE A 207 20.60 17.08 1.37
N VAL A 208 21.05 15.85 1.58
CA VAL A 208 22.44 15.43 1.42
C VAL A 208 22.46 14.16 0.59
N ILE A 209 23.36 14.12 -0.37
CA ILE A 209 23.62 12.93 -1.20
C ILE A 209 25.08 12.51 -1.08
N ASP A 210 25.33 11.22 -1.27
CA ASP A 210 26.69 10.71 -1.29
C ASP A 210 27.49 11.30 -2.45
N HIS A 211 28.76 11.59 -2.19
CA HIS A 211 29.62 12.29 -3.11
C HIS A 211 30.17 11.45 -4.26
N ASP A 212 30.18 10.13 -4.15
CA ASP A 212 30.86 9.26 -5.12
C ASP A 212 30.18 7.89 -5.37
N TYR A 213 29.20 7.53 -4.55
CA TYR A 213 28.46 6.28 -4.53
C TYR A 213 29.37 5.05 -4.55
N THR A 214 30.57 5.14 -3.97
CA THR A 214 31.52 4.03 -3.91
C THR A 214 30.98 2.93 -3.00
N GLY A 215 30.96 1.69 -3.51
CA GLY A 215 30.49 0.51 -2.77
C GLY A 215 29.17 -0.07 -3.28
N PHE A 216 28.35 0.72 -3.97
CA PHE A 216 27.01 0.33 -4.43
C PHE A 216 26.95 -0.43 -5.78
N GLY A 217 28.09 -0.94 -6.29
CA GLY A 217 28.11 -1.70 -7.54
C GLY A 217 27.89 -0.92 -8.85
N TYR A 218 27.61 0.39 -8.80
CA TYR A 218 27.40 1.23 -9.98
C TYR A 218 28.66 1.45 -10.84
N THR A 219 28.48 1.42 -12.15
CA THR A 219 29.53 1.78 -13.12
C THR A 219 29.49 3.24 -13.51
N ASP A 220 28.28 3.78 -13.74
CA ASP A 220 28.02 5.22 -13.79
C ASP A 220 27.54 5.68 -12.41
N ARG A 221 28.29 6.59 -11.78
CA ARG A 221 27.95 7.13 -10.46
C ARG A 221 26.88 8.21 -10.52
N LEU A 222 26.53 8.70 -11.72
CA LEU A 222 25.52 9.73 -11.88
C LEU A 222 24.10 9.16 -11.76
N ASP A 223 23.86 7.92 -12.18
CA ASP A 223 22.54 7.29 -12.08
C ASP A 223 22.04 7.13 -10.64
N PRO A 224 22.82 6.58 -9.68
CA PRO A 224 22.39 6.53 -8.28
C PRO A 224 22.24 7.94 -7.69
N ALA A 225 23.06 8.91 -8.13
CA ALA A 225 22.91 10.31 -7.71
C ALA A 225 21.56 10.91 -8.16
N LYS A 226 21.13 10.67 -9.41
CA LYS A 226 19.86 11.17 -9.94
C LYS A 226 18.67 10.66 -9.13
N VAL A 227 18.57 9.35 -8.90
CA VAL A 227 17.45 8.76 -8.13
C VAL A 227 17.48 9.20 -6.67
N THR A 228 18.66 9.31 -6.05
CA THR A 228 18.79 9.86 -4.69
C THR A 228 18.31 11.32 -4.64
N ILE A 229 18.65 12.14 -5.63
CA ILE A 229 18.20 13.54 -5.69
C ILE A 229 16.68 13.60 -5.83
N ALA A 230 16.06 12.79 -6.69
CA ALA A 230 14.60 12.71 -6.77
C ALA A 230 14.00 12.35 -5.40
N HIS A 231 14.50 11.29 -4.77
CA HIS A 231 14.04 10.78 -3.49
C HIS A 231 14.19 11.80 -2.34
N GLU A 232 15.39 12.30 -2.11
CA GLU A 232 15.69 13.16 -0.96
C GLU A 232 15.15 14.59 -1.14
N TYR A 233 15.06 15.08 -2.39
CA TYR A 233 14.35 16.33 -2.65
C TYR A 233 12.84 16.17 -2.40
N HIS A 234 12.26 15.01 -2.69
CA HIS A 234 10.86 14.75 -2.41
C HIS A 234 10.58 14.73 -0.89
N HIS A 235 11.52 14.26 -0.05
CA HIS A 235 11.39 14.44 1.39
C HIS A 235 11.37 15.92 1.81
N ALA A 236 12.20 16.78 1.19
CA ALA A 236 12.14 18.21 1.47
C ALA A 236 10.75 18.80 1.10
N VAL A 237 10.15 18.35 0.00
CA VAL A 237 8.77 18.67 -0.39
C VAL A 237 7.78 18.17 0.66
N GLN A 238 7.81 16.89 1.04
CA GLN A 238 6.93 16.28 2.05
C GLN A 238 7.01 17.00 3.40
N PHE A 239 8.21 17.37 3.86
CA PHE A 239 8.38 18.16 5.08
C PHE A 239 7.71 19.55 4.98
N GLY A 240 7.51 20.07 3.77
CA GLY A 240 6.69 21.25 3.51
C GLY A 240 5.18 21.04 3.71
N TYR A 241 4.71 19.80 3.65
CA TYR A 241 3.33 19.43 4.01
C TYR A 241 3.26 19.12 5.51
N THR A 242 4.03 18.15 5.98
CA THR A 242 4.04 17.73 7.38
C THR A 242 5.28 16.93 7.74
N ALA A 243 5.92 17.28 8.86
CA ALA A 243 6.94 16.44 9.51
C ALA A 243 6.35 15.40 10.47
N ALA A 244 5.02 15.34 10.61
CA ALA A 244 4.32 14.37 11.45
C ALA A 244 3.92 13.10 10.69
N GLY A 245 4.18 13.02 9.38
CA GLY A 245 3.84 11.87 8.55
C GLY A 245 4.51 10.57 8.99
N GLY A 246 3.85 9.46 8.70
CA GLY A 246 4.34 8.10 8.88
C GLY A 246 5.48 7.80 7.90
N SER A 247 6.57 7.26 8.43
CA SER A 247 7.78 6.97 7.64
C SER A 247 7.54 6.01 6.48
N TRP A 248 6.59 5.07 6.61
CA TRP A 248 6.21 4.18 5.51
C TRP A 248 5.71 4.98 4.28
N TRP A 249 4.82 5.97 4.46
CA TRP A 249 4.25 6.74 3.36
C TRP A 249 5.27 7.68 2.73
N MET A 250 6.14 8.25 3.56
CA MET A 250 7.22 9.12 3.12
C MET A 250 8.20 8.38 2.22
N GLU A 251 8.75 7.27 2.68
CA GLU A 251 9.70 6.47 1.87
C GLU A 251 9.01 5.92 0.62
N ASN A 252 7.78 5.42 0.78
CA ASN A 252 7.00 4.85 -0.32
C ASN A 252 6.79 5.83 -1.48
N THR A 253 6.34 7.05 -1.19
CA THR A 253 6.10 8.07 -2.22
C THR A 253 7.41 8.67 -2.74
N SER A 254 8.46 8.77 -1.93
CA SER A 254 9.78 9.20 -2.41
C SER A 254 10.41 8.17 -3.35
N THR A 255 10.26 6.87 -3.09
CA THR A 255 10.71 5.81 -4.02
C THR A 255 9.92 5.78 -5.31
N TRP A 256 8.62 6.09 -5.26
CA TRP A 256 7.82 6.26 -6.47
C TRP A 256 8.33 7.40 -7.35
N GLN A 257 8.83 8.48 -6.76
CA GLN A 257 9.40 9.58 -7.53
C GLN A 257 10.73 9.26 -8.21
N GLU A 258 11.48 8.26 -7.73
CA GLU A 258 12.69 7.81 -8.43
C GLU A 258 12.38 7.39 -9.87
N ASP A 259 11.27 6.67 -10.05
CA ASP A 259 10.75 6.20 -11.33
C ASP A 259 10.14 7.33 -12.15
N ASN A 260 9.26 8.14 -11.54
CA ASN A 260 8.58 9.21 -12.26
C ASN A 260 9.57 10.23 -12.86
N VAL A 261 10.63 10.56 -12.13
CA VAL A 261 11.63 11.52 -12.60
C VAL A 261 12.65 10.85 -13.52
N TYR A 262 13.03 9.59 -13.26
CA TYR A 262 14.09 8.86 -13.97
C TYR A 262 13.72 7.42 -14.34
N ASP A 263 12.64 7.27 -15.11
CA ASP A 263 12.06 6.04 -15.66
C ASP A 263 13.09 5.03 -16.22
N ASP A 264 14.19 5.52 -16.81
CA ASP A 264 15.22 4.65 -17.41
C ASP A 264 16.18 3.99 -16.38
N ILE A 265 16.16 4.38 -15.09
CA ILE A 265 17.20 3.99 -14.10
C ILE A 265 16.78 2.78 -13.25
N ASN A 266 15.49 2.53 -13.02
CA ASN A 266 14.92 1.29 -12.47
C ASN A 266 15.63 0.69 -11.22
N ASP A 267 16.24 1.53 -10.38
CA ASP A 267 16.95 1.10 -9.16
C ASP A 267 15.98 0.60 -8.08
N ASN A 268 14.84 1.28 -7.96
CA ASN A 268 13.67 0.92 -7.16
C ASN A 268 13.16 -0.52 -7.41
N TYR A 269 13.36 -1.09 -8.60
CA TYR A 269 12.91 -2.45 -8.92
C TYR A 269 13.55 -3.54 -8.06
N SER A 270 14.74 -3.26 -7.52
CA SER A 270 15.42 -4.14 -6.58
C SER A 270 14.59 -4.41 -5.31
N TYR A 271 13.66 -3.51 -4.97
CA TYR A 271 12.78 -3.59 -3.80
C TYR A 271 11.46 -4.32 -4.05
N LEU A 272 11.05 -4.51 -5.31
CA LEU A 272 9.76 -5.13 -5.64
C LEU A 272 9.62 -6.50 -4.97
N GLY A 273 10.71 -7.25 -4.83
CA GLY A 273 10.73 -8.52 -4.10
C GLY A 273 10.32 -8.42 -2.63
N CYS A 274 10.61 -7.31 -1.95
CA CYS A 274 10.27 -7.13 -0.53
C CYS A 274 8.78 -6.95 -0.28
N PHE A 275 8.06 -6.36 -1.23
CA PHE A 275 6.60 -6.29 -1.20
C PHE A 275 5.97 -7.56 -1.79
N PHE A 276 6.31 -7.92 -3.04
CA PHE A 276 5.66 -8.99 -3.77
C PHE A 276 5.90 -10.40 -3.19
N ALA A 277 6.97 -10.61 -2.41
CA ALA A 277 7.17 -11.87 -1.69
C ALA A 277 6.26 -12.01 -0.45
N SER A 278 5.80 -10.90 0.10
CA SER A 278 5.07 -10.82 1.37
C SER A 278 3.80 -9.96 1.25
N PRO A 279 2.91 -10.20 0.27
CA PRO A 279 1.73 -9.34 0.06
C PRO A 279 0.69 -9.46 1.18
N HIS A 280 0.86 -10.42 2.09
CA HIS A 280 0.00 -10.66 3.24
C HIS A 280 0.30 -9.70 4.40
N LEU A 281 1.47 -9.07 4.42
CA LEU A 281 1.77 -8.03 5.40
C LEU A 281 0.88 -6.81 5.15
N ARG A 282 0.62 -6.05 6.21
CA ARG A 282 -0.10 -4.79 6.13
C ARG A 282 0.61 -3.80 5.19
N LEU A 283 -0.17 -3.02 4.45
CA LEU A 283 0.31 -1.91 3.62
C LEU A 283 1.29 -0.98 4.36
N MET A 284 1.09 -0.78 5.66
CA MET A 284 1.83 0.17 6.49
C MET A 284 3.12 -0.40 7.11
N ASP A 285 3.51 -1.63 6.76
CA ASP A 285 4.65 -2.26 7.42
C ASP A 285 5.96 -1.56 7.06
N PHE A 286 6.77 -1.27 8.07
CA PHE A 286 8.03 -0.55 7.93
C PHE A 286 9.14 -1.39 8.51
N ASN A 287 9.95 -1.99 7.63
CA ASN A 287 10.96 -2.97 8.04
C ASN A 287 12.31 -2.81 7.33
N GLY A 288 12.53 -1.67 6.66
CA GLY A 288 13.75 -1.38 5.92
C GLY A 288 13.73 -1.91 4.49
N CYS A 289 12.60 -2.42 4.00
CA CYS A 289 12.50 -2.92 2.63
C CYS A 289 11.07 -2.93 2.08
N HIS A 290 10.08 -3.31 2.89
CA HIS A 290 8.69 -3.41 2.45
C HIS A 290 8.14 -2.07 1.95
N GLU A 291 8.42 -0.99 2.67
CA GLU A 291 7.99 0.38 2.36
C GLU A 291 8.53 0.88 1.01
N TYR A 292 9.77 0.54 0.67
CA TYR A 292 10.41 0.87 -0.60
C TYR A 292 9.78 0.07 -1.74
N GLY A 293 9.61 -1.25 -1.56
CA GLY A 293 9.02 -2.13 -2.57
C GLY A 293 7.54 -1.84 -2.83
N LEU A 294 6.90 -1.14 -1.90
CA LEU A 294 5.51 -0.74 -1.99
C LEU A 294 5.31 0.49 -2.91
N PHE A 295 6.35 1.08 -3.52
CA PHE A 295 6.18 2.23 -4.44
C PHE A 295 5.15 1.97 -5.57
N VAL A 296 4.84 0.69 -5.83
CA VAL A 296 3.75 0.26 -6.71
C VAL A 296 2.34 0.68 -6.24
N TRP A 297 2.15 1.07 -4.98
CA TRP A 297 0.87 1.55 -4.44
C TRP A 297 0.52 2.96 -4.96
N PRO A 298 1.36 4.00 -4.82
CA PRO A 298 1.14 5.30 -5.45
C PRO A 298 1.12 5.21 -6.98
N GLU A 299 1.94 4.32 -7.57
CA GLU A 299 1.88 4.04 -9.01
C GLU A 299 0.51 3.49 -9.41
N PHE A 300 0.03 2.43 -8.73
CA PHE A 300 -1.28 1.83 -8.95
C PHE A 300 -2.40 2.87 -8.90
N MET A 301 -2.47 3.70 -7.85
CA MET A 301 -3.56 4.67 -7.73
C MET A 301 -3.51 5.72 -8.83
N SER A 302 -2.31 6.17 -9.23
CA SER A 302 -2.16 7.14 -10.30
C SER A 302 -2.68 6.62 -11.64
N LEU A 303 -2.38 5.35 -11.96
CA LEU A 303 -2.83 4.69 -13.18
C LEU A 303 -4.31 4.30 -13.11
N TYR A 304 -4.76 3.74 -11.98
CA TYR A 304 -6.13 3.26 -11.79
C TYR A 304 -7.15 4.40 -11.84
N TYR A 305 -6.85 5.53 -11.21
CA TYR A 305 -7.67 6.74 -11.31
C TYR A 305 -7.38 7.56 -12.58
N ASN A 306 -6.32 7.23 -13.31
CA ASN A 306 -5.80 7.99 -14.45
C ASN A 306 -5.60 9.47 -14.06
N ASP A 307 -4.92 9.68 -12.94
CA ASP A 307 -4.73 10.96 -12.29
C ASP A 307 -3.46 10.95 -11.43
N MET A 308 -2.43 11.67 -11.88
CA MET A 308 -1.14 11.77 -11.18
C MET A 308 -1.23 12.59 -9.89
N ASP A 309 -2.27 13.41 -9.72
CA ASP A 309 -2.40 14.31 -8.58
C ASP A 309 -2.99 13.60 -7.35
N VAL A 310 -3.56 12.39 -7.50
CA VAL A 310 -4.19 11.66 -6.37
C VAL A 310 -3.24 11.49 -5.17
N VAL A 311 -1.95 11.26 -5.41
CA VAL A 311 -0.95 11.11 -4.35
C VAL A 311 -0.68 12.45 -3.67
N GLU A 312 -0.57 13.52 -4.44
CA GLU A 312 -0.32 14.89 -3.95
C GLU A 312 -1.52 15.41 -3.16
N GLU A 313 -2.75 15.12 -3.60
CA GLU A 313 -3.98 15.53 -2.91
C GLU A 313 -4.12 14.87 -1.52
N ILE A 314 -3.68 13.61 -1.37
CA ILE A 314 -3.57 12.95 -0.04
C ILE A 314 -2.60 13.74 0.86
N TRP A 315 -1.45 14.16 0.33
CA TRP A 315 -0.49 14.98 1.08
C TRP A 315 -1.05 16.37 1.43
N GLN A 316 -1.80 17.01 0.54
CA GLN A 316 -2.49 18.28 0.83
C GLN A 316 -3.44 18.16 2.01
N ARG A 317 -4.15 17.04 2.15
CA ARG A 317 -5.05 16.79 3.29
C ARG A 317 -4.28 16.64 4.60
N LEU A 318 -3.13 15.97 4.58
CA LEU A 318 -2.27 15.79 5.75
C LEU A 318 -1.69 17.11 6.31
N LYS A 319 -1.53 18.13 5.45
CA LYS A 319 -0.86 19.40 5.78
C LYS A 319 -1.41 20.11 7.02
N TRP A 320 -2.72 20.12 7.23
CA TRP A 320 -3.35 21.06 8.18
C TRP A 320 -3.72 20.48 9.54
N ASP A 321 -4.15 19.21 9.65
CA ASP A 321 -4.55 18.66 10.96
C ASP A 321 -4.64 17.12 11.01
N SER A 322 -3.89 16.39 10.17
CA SER A 322 -3.95 14.93 10.14
C SER A 322 -2.58 14.29 10.10
N SER A 323 -2.40 13.27 10.93
CA SER A 323 -1.32 12.28 10.82
C SER A 323 -1.92 10.89 10.57
N ASP A 324 -3.12 10.83 10.00
CA ASP A 324 -3.85 9.61 9.69
C ASP A 324 -3.86 9.43 8.17
N GLU A 325 -2.78 8.87 7.62
CA GLU A 325 -2.61 8.72 6.18
C GLU A 325 -3.71 7.87 5.55
N LEU A 326 -4.11 6.79 6.22
CA LEU A 326 -5.18 5.92 5.74
C LEU A 326 -6.54 6.61 5.80
N GLY A 327 -6.79 7.43 6.83
CA GLY A 327 -7.99 8.25 6.92
C GLY A 327 -8.08 9.28 5.80
N GLU A 328 -6.96 9.93 5.44
CA GLU A 328 -6.95 10.87 4.31
C GLU A 328 -7.04 10.17 2.95
N MET A 329 -6.47 8.97 2.80
CA MET A 329 -6.70 8.12 1.63
C MET A 329 -8.19 7.74 1.47
N GLU A 330 -8.86 7.36 2.57
CA GLU A 330 -10.29 7.09 2.56
C GLU A 330 -11.09 8.32 2.09
N ASN A 331 -10.77 9.51 2.61
CA ASN A 331 -11.40 10.76 2.19
C ASN A 331 -11.18 11.04 0.70
N GLU A 332 -9.95 10.84 0.21
CA GLU A 332 -9.59 11.08 -1.19
C GLU A 332 -10.31 10.11 -2.14
N PHE A 333 -10.29 8.82 -1.82
CA PHE A 333 -10.94 7.80 -2.63
C PHE A 333 -12.46 7.94 -2.62
N ALA A 334 -13.06 8.43 -1.54
CA ALA A 334 -14.48 8.74 -1.47
C ALA A 334 -14.90 9.85 -2.46
N GLU A 335 -14.06 10.87 -2.67
CA GLU A 335 -14.30 11.91 -3.68
C GLU A 335 -14.26 11.35 -5.11
N ARG A 336 -13.55 10.23 -5.30
CA ARG A 336 -13.45 9.47 -6.55
C ARG A 336 -14.48 8.33 -6.65
N GLY A 337 -15.43 8.26 -5.71
CA GLY A 337 -16.51 7.26 -5.72
C GLY A 337 -16.07 5.84 -5.36
N SER A 338 -14.94 5.70 -4.66
CA SER A 338 -14.39 4.45 -4.14
C SER A 338 -14.28 4.51 -2.61
N SER A 339 -13.59 3.54 -2.02
CA SER A 339 -13.16 3.51 -0.62
C SER A 339 -11.73 2.94 -0.56
N LEU A 340 -11.04 3.08 0.57
CA LEU A 340 -9.74 2.45 0.80
C LEU A 340 -9.80 0.94 0.59
N ASP A 341 -10.86 0.29 1.10
CA ASP A 341 -11.03 -1.15 0.96
C ASP A 341 -11.28 -1.55 -0.51
N ASP A 342 -12.17 -0.86 -1.23
CA ASP A 342 -12.45 -1.15 -2.65
C ASP A 342 -11.20 -0.94 -3.53
N THR A 343 -10.47 0.14 -3.28
CA THR A 343 -9.23 0.48 -4.00
C THR A 343 -8.13 -0.52 -3.67
N PHE A 344 -8.01 -0.96 -2.42
CA PHE A 344 -7.05 -1.98 -2.00
C PHE A 344 -7.35 -3.37 -2.60
N VAL A 345 -8.63 -3.73 -2.72
CA VAL A 345 -9.04 -4.96 -3.43
C VAL A 345 -8.57 -4.91 -4.89
N LYS A 346 -8.72 -3.77 -5.57
CA LYS A 346 -8.22 -3.60 -6.94
C LYS A 346 -6.71 -3.65 -7.04
N PHE A 347 -6.00 -3.11 -6.07
CA PHE A 347 -4.54 -3.26 -6.01
C PHE A 347 -4.11 -4.72 -5.88
N GLY A 348 -4.82 -5.54 -5.09
CA GLY A 348 -4.60 -6.99 -5.04
C GLY A 348 -4.82 -7.69 -6.38
N GLU A 349 -5.83 -7.27 -7.16
CA GLU A 349 -6.04 -7.76 -8.53
C GLU A 349 -4.92 -7.31 -9.47
N TRP A 350 -4.52 -6.03 -9.45
CA TRP A 350 -3.45 -5.47 -10.29
C TRP A 350 -2.12 -6.18 -10.08
N ASN A 351 -1.79 -6.49 -8.83
CA ASN A 351 -0.57 -7.20 -8.45
C ASN A 351 -0.49 -8.63 -9.01
N TYR A 352 -1.60 -9.22 -9.45
CA TYR A 352 -1.57 -10.45 -10.24
C TYR A 352 -0.95 -10.23 -11.61
N PHE A 353 -1.25 -9.12 -12.28
CA PHE A 353 -0.86 -8.79 -13.66
C PHE A 353 0.56 -8.21 -13.76
N THR A 354 1.50 -8.81 -13.05
CA THR A 354 2.92 -8.45 -13.12
C THR A 354 3.75 -9.58 -13.72
N SER A 355 4.99 -9.26 -14.11
CA SER A 355 5.95 -10.19 -14.68
C SER A 355 5.39 -10.88 -15.93
N VAL A 356 5.56 -12.20 -16.05
CA VAL A 356 5.04 -13.02 -17.16
C VAL A 356 3.51 -13.01 -17.30
N ARG A 357 2.77 -12.36 -16.38
CA ARG A 357 1.31 -12.22 -16.41
C ARG A 357 0.86 -10.82 -16.76
N ASP A 358 1.78 -9.90 -17.01
CA ASP A 358 1.46 -8.59 -17.56
C ASP A 358 0.62 -8.73 -18.83
N ASP A 359 -0.43 -7.91 -18.89
CA ASP A 359 -1.36 -7.82 -20.01
C ASP A 359 -1.27 -6.48 -20.76
N GLY A 360 -0.46 -5.54 -20.25
CA GLY A 360 -0.29 -4.21 -20.82
C GLY A 360 -1.41 -3.22 -20.47
N ASP A 361 -2.36 -3.60 -19.63
CA ASP A 361 -3.51 -2.75 -19.23
C ASP A 361 -3.43 -2.27 -17.77
N HIS A 362 -2.49 -2.80 -16.97
CA HIS A 362 -2.32 -2.49 -15.55
C HIS A 362 -1.14 -1.53 -15.33
N TYR A 363 0.03 -2.05 -14.96
CA TYR A 363 1.23 -1.23 -14.78
C TYR A 363 1.92 -0.99 -16.12
N THR A 364 2.35 0.25 -16.40
CA THR A 364 3.05 0.61 -17.65
C THR A 364 4.26 -0.29 -17.92
N GLU A 365 4.99 -0.65 -16.86
CA GLU A 365 6.17 -1.52 -16.92
C GLU A 365 5.95 -2.87 -16.20
N GLY A 366 4.70 -3.30 -16.09
CA GLY A 366 4.30 -4.50 -15.33
C GLY A 366 5.07 -5.77 -15.71
N ALA A 367 5.48 -5.90 -16.97
CA ALA A 367 6.30 -7.02 -17.46
C ALA A 367 7.67 -7.12 -16.76
N ASN A 368 8.24 -6.01 -16.31
CA ASN A 368 9.52 -5.95 -15.60
C ASN A 368 9.37 -6.18 -14.09
N TYR A 369 8.15 -6.06 -13.56
CA TYR A 369 7.91 -6.16 -12.13
C TYR A 369 8.05 -7.60 -11.61
N THR A 370 8.31 -7.72 -10.31
CA THR A 370 8.37 -9.02 -9.65
C THR A 370 6.99 -9.67 -9.61
N GLN A 371 6.94 -10.97 -9.90
CA GLN A 371 5.72 -11.73 -9.82
C GLN A 371 5.24 -11.85 -8.36
N VAL A 372 3.99 -11.46 -8.07
CA VAL A 372 3.43 -11.64 -6.71
C VAL A 372 3.47 -13.11 -6.26
N ALA A 373 3.87 -13.31 -5.00
CA ALA A 373 3.95 -14.60 -4.36
C ALA A 373 2.55 -15.13 -4.01
N TYR A 374 2.43 -16.46 -4.01
CA TYR A 374 1.23 -17.16 -3.58
C TYR A 374 1.57 -18.19 -2.51
N THR A 375 0.61 -18.46 -1.62
CA THR A 375 0.83 -19.27 -0.43
C THR A 375 0.93 -20.77 -0.75
N ARG A 376 0.04 -21.28 -1.61
CA ARG A 376 -0.04 -22.69 -1.99
C ARG A 376 -0.55 -22.89 -3.41
N SER A 377 -0.22 -24.04 -3.98
CA SER A 377 -0.75 -24.48 -5.28
C SER A 377 -1.31 -25.90 -5.18
N TYR A 378 -2.45 -26.13 -5.82
CA TYR A 378 -3.13 -27.43 -5.85
C TYR A 378 -3.45 -27.84 -7.29
N SER A 379 -3.42 -29.13 -7.58
CA SER A 379 -3.73 -29.68 -8.91
C SER A 379 -4.64 -30.91 -8.86
N SER A 380 -5.32 -31.12 -7.73
CA SER A 380 -6.23 -32.24 -7.49
C SER A 380 -7.44 -31.75 -6.70
N TYR A 381 -8.63 -32.22 -7.05
CA TYR A 381 -9.89 -31.73 -6.50
C TYR A 381 -10.77 -32.90 -6.01
N PRO A 382 -11.63 -32.68 -4.99
CA PRO A 382 -11.85 -31.41 -4.28
C PRO A 382 -10.76 -31.10 -3.24
N GLN A 383 -10.61 -29.82 -2.91
CA GLN A 383 -9.91 -29.31 -1.73
C GLN A 383 -10.95 -28.72 -0.77
N VAL A 384 -10.82 -28.98 0.53
CA VAL A 384 -11.83 -28.55 1.51
C VAL A 384 -11.12 -27.92 2.70
N GLY A 385 -11.55 -26.72 3.09
CA GLY A 385 -11.08 -26.05 4.30
C GLY A 385 -9.59 -25.72 4.27
N ILE A 386 -9.09 -25.18 3.16
CA ILE A 386 -7.68 -24.78 3.05
C ILE A 386 -7.48 -23.42 3.68
N HIS A 387 -6.68 -23.38 4.74
CA HIS A 387 -6.31 -22.15 5.44
C HIS A 387 -4.98 -21.57 4.93
N PRO A 388 -4.77 -20.25 5.07
CA PRO A 388 -3.44 -19.63 4.97
C PRO A 388 -2.42 -20.34 5.85
N GLN A 389 -1.14 -20.23 5.50
CA GLN A 389 -0.08 -20.65 6.41
C GLN A 389 -0.02 -19.67 7.58
N SER A 390 0.33 -20.14 8.78
CA SER A 390 0.38 -19.28 9.98
C SER A 390 1.37 -18.12 9.91
N VAL A 391 2.31 -18.13 8.95
CA VAL A 391 3.27 -17.05 8.70
C VAL A 391 2.93 -16.24 7.44
N GLN A 392 1.77 -16.50 6.84
CA GLN A 392 1.24 -15.85 5.64
C GLN A 392 -0.26 -15.57 5.77
N MET A 393 -0.76 -15.50 7.01
CA MET A 393 -2.10 -15.00 7.27
C MET A 393 -2.09 -13.51 6.91
N PRO A 394 -3.06 -13.02 6.12
CA PRO A 394 -3.08 -11.61 5.77
C PRO A 394 -3.42 -10.74 6.98
N ASP A 395 -2.64 -9.70 7.19
CA ASP A 395 -2.93 -8.62 8.13
C ASP A 395 -4.01 -7.70 7.56
N ARG A 396 -4.42 -6.69 8.34
CA ARG A 396 -5.24 -5.58 7.82
C ARG A 396 -4.55 -4.94 6.62
N LEU A 397 -5.31 -4.65 5.55
CA LEU A 397 -4.74 -4.21 4.28
C LEU A 397 -3.59 -5.12 3.81
N GLY A 398 -3.76 -6.44 4.00
CA GLY A 398 -2.94 -7.50 3.44
C GLY A 398 -3.74 -8.30 2.42
N THR A 399 -3.05 -8.86 1.43
CA THR A 399 -3.63 -9.70 0.38
C THR A 399 -2.96 -11.07 0.32
N SER A 400 -3.77 -12.10 0.12
CA SER A 400 -3.30 -13.47 0.02
C SER A 400 -3.77 -14.14 -1.27
N TYR A 401 -2.90 -14.97 -1.83
CA TYR A 401 -3.11 -15.63 -3.12
C TYR A 401 -2.99 -17.15 -2.96
N MET A 402 -3.91 -17.91 -3.54
CA MET A 402 -3.80 -19.37 -3.69
C MET A 402 -4.01 -19.77 -5.15
N ARG A 403 -3.21 -20.73 -5.62
CA ARG A 403 -3.21 -21.18 -7.01
C ARG A 403 -3.90 -22.53 -7.19
N TRP A 404 -4.74 -22.62 -8.20
CA TRP A 404 -5.55 -23.77 -8.58
C TRP A 404 -5.18 -24.18 -10.00
N ILE A 405 -4.55 -25.34 -10.19
CA ILE A 405 -4.12 -25.84 -11.50
C ILE A 405 -5.15 -26.83 -12.01
N ARG A 406 -5.59 -26.66 -13.26
CA ARG A 406 -6.53 -27.58 -13.88
C ARG A 406 -5.97 -29.00 -13.92
N ASP A 407 -6.78 -29.96 -13.46
CA ASP A 407 -6.53 -31.38 -13.70
C ASP A 407 -6.84 -31.75 -15.15
N THR A 408 -5.81 -31.87 -15.99
CA THR A 408 -5.94 -32.25 -17.41
C THR A 408 -6.52 -33.65 -17.64
N GLY A 409 -6.58 -34.49 -16.60
CA GLY A 409 -7.26 -35.80 -16.65
C GLY A 409 -8.78 -35.71 -16.45
N SER A 410 -9.29 -34.57 -15.98
CA SER A 410 -10.72 -34.33 -15.77
C SER A 410 -11.37 -33.70 -17.00
N SER A 411 -12.65 -34.04 -17.20
CA SER A 411 -13.52 -33.39 -18.20
C SER A 411 -14.37 -32.25 -17.62
N HIS A 412 -14.24 -31.99 -16.32
CA HIS A 412 -15.00 -30.95 -15.62
C HIS A 412 -14.75 -29.57 -16.23
N ASN A 413 -15.83 -28.90 -16.62
CA ASN A 413 -15.82 -27.57 -17.23
C ASN A 413 -16.27 -26.45 -16.27
N LEU A 414 -16.43 -26.74 -14.98
CA LEU A 414 -16.70 -25.76 -13.94
C LEU A 414 -15.69 -25.91 -12.80
N LEU A 415 -15.13 -24.79 -12.36
CA LEU A 415 -14.43 -24.68 -11.07
C LEU A 415 -15.29 -23.82 -10.16
N ARG A 416 -15.59 -24.31 -8.96
CA ARG A 416 -16.28 -23.55 -7.91
C ARG A 416 -15.32 -23.35 -6.75
N VAL A 417 -15.14 -22.09 -6.37
CA VAL A 417 -14.28 -21.66 -5.27
C VAL A 417 -15.16 -21.01 -4.21
N THR A 418 -15.19 -21.60 -3.02
CA THR A 418 -15.95 -21.11 -1.86
C THR A 418 -14.97 -20.56 -0.83
N LEU A 419 -15.16 -19.31 -0.45
CA LEU A 419 -14.52 -18.66 0.69
C LEU A 419 -15.47 -18.74 1.90
N ASP A 420 -14.93 -19.25 3.01
CA ASP A 420 -15.49 -19.16 4.37
C ASP A 420 -14.55 -18.22 5.14
N GLY A 421 -14.97 -16.97 5.28
CA GLY A 421 -14.11 -15.86 5.70
C GLY A 421 -14.60 -15.17 6.96
N PRO A 422 -13.76 -14.34 7.61
CA PRO A 422 -14.20 -13.44 8.66
C PRO A 422 -14.89 -12.19 8.08
N GLU A 423 -15.66 -11.48 8.91
CA GLU A 423 -16.32 -10.20 8.56
C GLU A 423 -15.34 -9.12 8.05
N THR A 424 -14.03 -9.30 8.29
CA THR A 424 -12.93 -8.43 7.88
C THR A 424 -12.47 -8.63 6.43
N VAL A 425 -13.06 -9.56 5.66
CA VAL A 425 -12.74 -9.71 4.23
C VAL A 425 -13.26 -8.50 3.45
N ALA A 426 -12.36 -7.76 2.79
CA ALA A 426 -12.71 -6.61 1.95
C ALA A 426 -13.21 -7.06 0.58
N GLY A 427 -12.56 -8.07 0.02
CA GLY A 427 -12.89 -8.56 -1.32
C GLY A 427 -12.34 -9.95 -1.58
N PHE A 428 -12.99 -10.60 -2.53
CA PHE A 428 -12.62 -11.91 -3.02
C PHE A 428 -12.76 -11.93 -4.54
N ALA A 429 -11.72 -12.40 -5.24
CA ALA A 429 -11.76 -12.58 -6.69
C ALA A 429 -11.08 -13.89 -7.10
N VAL A 430 -11.48 -14.43 -8.24
CA VAL A 430 -10.76 -15.52 -8.90
C VAL A 430 -10.29 -15.06 -10.26
N ILE A 431 -8.99 -15.13 -10.55
CA ILE A 431 -8.43 -14.79 -11.87
C ILE A 431 -7.96 -16.08 -12.56
N ALA A 432 -8.56 -16.43 -13.71
CA ALA A 432 -8.26 -17.65 -14.45
C ALA A 432 -7.52 -17.38 -15.76
N LYS A 433 -6.47 -18.17 -16.05
CA LYS A 433 -5.67 -18.08 -17.27
C LYS A 433 -6.14 -19.10 -18.30
N GLU A 434 -6.47 -18.65 -19.50
CA GLU A 434 -6.81 -19.54 -20.61
C GLU A 434 -5.62 -20.35 -21.14
N ALA A 435 -5.88 -21.56 -21.62
CA ALA A 435 -4.88 -22.44 -22.23
C ALA A 435 -4.46 -21.98 -23.63
N THR A 436 -5.35 -21.30 -24.34
CA THR A 436 -5.13 -20.83 -25.71
C THR A 436 -5.30 -19.33 -25.78
N GLY A 437 -4.27 -18.57 -25.40
CA GLY A 437 -4.31 -17.11 -25.47
C GLY A 437 -3.38 -16.45 -24.46
N THR A 438 -3.32 -15.13 -24.54
CA THR A 438 -2.68 -14.27 -23.52
C THR A 438 -3.67 -13.76 -22.49
N GLU A 439 -4.98 -13.97 -22.67
CA GLU A 439 -6.02 -13.40 -21.81
C GLU A 439 -6.14 -14.15 -20.46
N SER A 440 -6.29 -13.37 -19.40
CA SER A 440 -6.73 -13.85 -18.08
C SER A 440 -8.09 -13.23 -17.78
N HIS A 441 -8.99 -14.01 -17.19
CA HIS A 441 -10.36 -13.57 -16.88
C HIS A 441 -10.50 -13.34 -15.38
N VAL A 442 -11.00 -12.17 -15.00
CA VAL A 442 -11.29 -11.81 -13.60
C VAL A 442 -12.75 -12.15 -13.29
N TYR A 443 -12.97 -12.99 -12.28
CA TYR A 443 -14.28 -13.35 -11.75
C TYR A 443 -14.43 -12.75 -10.35
N PRO A 444 -15.07 -11.57 -10.22
CA PRO A 444 -15.25 -10.94 -8.92
C PRO A 444 -16.27 -11.70 -8.08
N GLY A 445 -15.95 -11.84 -6.80
CA GLY A 445 -16.85 -12.37 -5.78
C GLY A 445 -17.69 -11.26 -5.15
N ILE A 446 -18.88 -11.63 -4.67
CA ILE A 446 -19.69 -10.78 -3.80
C ILE A 446 -19.57 -11.36 -2.40
N VAL A 447 -18.73 -10.74 -1.58
CA VAL A 447 -18.54 -11.09 -0.17
C VAL A 447 -19.79 -10.66 0.60
N ASP A 448 -20.34 -11.56 1.41
CA ASP A 448 -21.49 -11.25 2.24
C ASP A 448 -21.09 -10.61 3.59
N GLU A 449 -22.08 -10.34 4.45
CA GLU A 449 -21.84 -9.67 5.73
C GLU A 449 -21.01 -10.51 6.73
N PHE A 450 -20.82 -11.80 6.47
CA PHE A 450 -20.03 -12.69 7.31
C PHE A 450 -18.61 -12.89 6.79
N GLY A 451 -18.29 -12.42 5.58
CA GLY A 451 -17.01 -12.66 4.92
C GLY A 451 -17.03 -13.85 3.94
N ASP A 452 -18.20 -14.44 3.71
CA ASP A 452 -18.34 -15.62 2.86
C ASP A 452 -18.55 -15.22 1.40
N CYS A 453 -18.04 -16.03 0.48
CA CYS A 453 -18.23 -15.81 -0.95
C CYS A 453 -18.16 -17.12 -1.75
N VAL A 454 -18.87 -17.19 -2.88
CA VAL A 454 -18.72 -18.26 -3.87
C VAL A 454 -18.48 -17.66 -5.24
N VAL A 455 -17.42 -18.11 -5.91
CA VAL A 455 -17.09 -17.73 -7.29
C VAL A 455 -17.05 -18.99 -8.16
N GLU A 456 -17.65 -18.89 -9.34
CA GLU A 456 -17.66 -19.95 -10.35
C GLU A 456 -16.88 -19.51 -11.59
N VAL A 457 -15.92 -20.33 -12.01
CA VAL A 457 -15.17 -20.16 -13.25
C VAL A 457 -15.71 -21.18 -14.27
N PRO A 458 -16.54 -20.74 -15.24
CA PRO A 458 -17.02 -21.59 -16.32
C PRO A 458 -15.89 -21.93 -17.29
N ASN A 459 -16.14 -22.91 -18.17
CA ASN A 459 -15.17 -23.39 -19.17
C ASN A 459 -13.81 -23.74 -18.54
N TRP A 460 -13.82 -24.32 -17.34
CA TRP A 460 -12.60 -24.70 -16.63
C TRP A 460 -11.73 -25.69 -17.44
N ASP A 461 -12.35 -26.45 -18.32
CA ASP A 461 -11.71 -27.33 -19.30
C ASP A 461 -11.01 -26.58 -20.45
N GLN A 462 -11.01 -25.26 -20.45
CA GLN A 462 -10.25 -24.38 -21.35
C GLN A 462 -9.16 -23.58 -20.62
N MET A 463 -9.11 -23.66 -19.30
CA MET A 463 -8.13 -22.93 -18.47
C MET A 463 -6.85 -23.75 -18.23
N VAL A 464 -5.76 -23.07 -17.84
CA VAL A 464 -4.52 -23.69 -17.34
C VAL A 464 -4.51 -23.70 -15.82
N TYR A 465 -4.81 -22.55 -15.22
CA TYR A 465 -4.84 -22.35 -13.78
C TYR A 465 -5.75 -21.16 -13.42
N ALA A 466 -6.10 -21.05 -12.16
CA ALA A 466 -6.75 -19.89 -11.57
C ALA A 466 -6.04 -19.49 -10.26
N TYR A 467 -6.19 -18.24 -9.86
CA TYR A 467 -5.75 -17.72 -8.57
C TYR A 467 -6.96 -17.21 -7.82
N SER A 468 -7.15 -17.62 -6.57
CA SER A 468 -8.06 -16.94 -5.66
C SER A 468 -7.30 -15.89 -4.88
N ILE A 469 -7.86 -14.69 -4.80
CA ILE A 469 -7.29 -13.50 -4.18
C ILE A 469 -8.23 -13.09 -3.06
N VAL A 470 -7.71 -13.01 -1.83
CA VAL A 470 -8.45 -12.55 -0.64
C VAL A 470 -7.73 -11.33 -0.10
N SER A 471 -8.43 -10.20 0.00
CA SER A 471 -7.92 -8.95 0.56
C SER A 471 -8.68 -8.61 1.84
N ILE A 472 -7.97 -8.08 2.84
CA ILE A 472 -8.50 -7.77 4.17
C ILE A 472 -8.72 -6.27 4.33
N GLN A 473 -9.82 -5.90 4.98
CA GLN A 473 -10.21 -4.51 5.26
C GLN A 473 -9.22 -3.81 6.19
N ASN A 474 -9.24 -2.48 6.18
CA ASN A 474 -8.53 -1.65 7.15
C ASN A 474 -9.21 -1.66 8.55
N LEU A 475 -9.16 -2.79 9.25
CA LEU A 475 -9.66 -2.96 10.63
C LEU A 475 -8.52 -3.25 11.62
N SER A 476 -8.74 -3.13 12.93
CA SER A 476 -7.69 -3.26 13.96
C SER A 476 -7.15 -4.69 14.20
N TYR A 477 -7.30 -5.62 13.25
CA TYR A 477 -6.94 -7.03 13.43
C TYR A 477 -5.95 -7.49 12.36
N ASP A 478 -4.86 -8.11 12.84
CA ASP A 478 -3.81 -8.74 12.02
C ASP A 478 -3.97 -10.27 12.05
N ASP A 479 -3.18 -11.02 11.28
CA ASP A 479 -3.22 -12.49 11.20
C ASP A 479 -4.63 -13.07 10.93
N GLN A 480 -5.32 -12.59 9.90
CA GLN A 480 -6.69 -13.04 9.60
C GLN A 480 -6.71 -14.47 9.02
N ASP A 481 -7.46 -15.35 9.67
CA ASP A 481 -7.70 -16.71 9.19
C ASP A 481 -8.98 -16.77 8.36
N TYR A 482 -8.97 -17.60 7.32
CA TYR A 482 -10.11 -17.92 6.47
C TYR A 482 -9.91 -19.32 5.88
N ALA A 483 -10.95 -19.90 5.30
CA ALA A 483 -10.89 -21.19 4.64
C ALA A 483 -11.37 -21.11 3.19
N ILE A 484 -10.60 -21.68 2.26
CA ILE A 484 -11.03 -21.87 0.88
C ILE A 484 -11.31 -23.34 0.61
N SER A 485 -12.49 -23.62 0.05
CA SER A 485 -12.87 -24.92 -0.47
C SER A 485 -13.06 -24.83 -1.97
N VAL A 486 -12.52 -25.80 -2.72
CA VAL A 486 -12.52 -25.80 -4.18
C VAL A 486 -12.97 -27.14 -4.71
N GLU A 487 -13.97 -27.12 -5.58
CA GLU A 487 -14.46 -28.31 -6.28
C GLU A 487 -14.54 -28.05 -7.79
N THR A 488 -14.56 -29.14 -8.56
CA THR A 488 -14.77 -29.08 -10.00
C THR A 488 -15.91 -30.00 -10.36
N ASP A 489 -16.74 -29.59 -11.32
CA ASP A 489 -17.86 -30.37 -11.83
C ASP A 489 -18.08 -30.08 -13.32
N ASN A 490 -19.02 -30.79 -13.94
CA ASN A 490 -19.58 -30.41 -15.22
C ASN A 490 -20.78 -29.49 -15.00
N GLN A 491 -20.79 -28.32 -15.65
CA GLN A 491 -22.00 -27.54 -15.82
C GLN A 491 -23.07 -28.44 -16.45
N SER A 492 -24.24 -28.54 -15.79
CA SER A 492 -25.38 -29.25 -16.36
C SER A 492 -25.87 -28.50 -17.60
N THR A 493 -25.47 -28.97 -18.78
CA THR A 493 -25.94 -28.44 -20.06
C THR A 493 -27.38 -28.88 -20.34
N ALA A 494 -28.35 -28.18 -19.76
CA ALA A 494 -29.64 -28.05 -20.40
C ALA A 494 -29.45 -27.06 -21.56
N VAL A 495 -29.47 -27.57 -22.80
CA VAL A 495 -29.36 -26.76 -24.02
C VAL A 495 -30.51 -25.76 -24.07
N GLY A 496 -30.19 -24.52 -23.73
CA GLY A 496 -30.89 -23.29 -24.08
C GLY A 496 -29.79 -22.24 -24.23
N GLU A 497 -29.93 -21.36 -25.21
CA GLU A 497 -28.95 -20.33 -25.58
C GLU A 497 -28.33 -19.65 -24.36
N SER A 498 -27.05 -19.26 -24.49
CA SER A 498 -26.34 -18.41 -23.54
C SER A 498 -27.22 -17.21 -23.19
N GLU A 499 -27.87 -17.29 -22.04
CA GLU A 499 -28.57 -16.18 -21.43
C GLU A 499 -27.87 -15.92 -20.12
N THR A 500 -27.12 -14.82 -20.11
CA THR A 500 -26.58 -14.16 -18.94
C THR A 500 -27.59 -14.26 -17.80
N ARG A 501 -27.17 -14.84 -16.67
CA ARG A 501 -28.05 -15.06 -15.52
C ARG A 501 -28.36 -13.69 -14.90
N VAL A 502 -29.64 -13.38 -14.70
CA VAL A 502 -30.06 -12.18 -13.95
C VAL A 502 -29.63 -12.39 -12.49
N VAL A 503 -28.43 -11.97 -12.12
CA VAL A 503 -28.05 -11.75 -10.73
C VAL A 503 -28.90 -10.62 -10.18
N MET A 504 -29.69 -10.92 -9.15
CA MET A 504 -30.51 -9.96 -8.42
C MET A 504 -30.06 -9.90 -6.97
N THR A 505 -29.85 -8.69 -6.44
CA THR A 505 -29.69 -8.46 -4.99
C THR A 505 -30.82 -7.59 -4.51
N ALA A 506 -31.26 -7.76 -3.26
CA ALA A 506 -32.28 -6.90 -2.66
C ALA A 506 -32.02 -6.68 -1.17
N LYS A 507 -32.22 -5.46 -0.68
CA LYS A 507 -32.15 -5.07 0.73
C LYS A 507 -33.24 -4.06 1.04
N ASN A 508 -33.66 -3.94 2.31
CA ASN A 508 -34.52 -2.84 2.73
C ASN A 508 -33.82 -2.02 3.82
N ALA A 509 -33.87 -0.69 3.72
CA ALA A 509 -33.26 0.22 4.69
C ALA A 509 -34.23 1.37 5.02
N PRO A 510 -34.47 1.69 6.31
CA PRO A 510 -33.96 0.97 7.49
C PRO A 510 -34.65 -0.40 7.70
N ASN A 511 -34.05 -1.29 8.49
CA ASN A 511 -34.66 -2.52 9.02
C ASN A 511 -34.04 -2.83 10.40
N PRO A 512 -34.78 -2.77 11.53
CA PRO A 512 -36.21 -2.48 11.66
C PRO A 512 -36.59 -1.05 11.20
N PHE A 513 -37.86 -0.82 10.87
CA PHE A 513 -38.32 0.47 10.33
C PHE A 513 -39.59 1.03 10.99
N TYR A 514 -39.74 2.36 10.94
CA TYR A 514 -40.94 3.10 11.33
C TYR A 514 -40.98 4.49 10.67
N PRO A 515 -42.08 4.92 10.03
CA PRO A 515 -43.20 4.12 9.50
C PRO A 515 -42.89 3.49 8.14
N ALA A 516 -41.75 3.81 7.51
CA ALA A 516 -41.43 3.43 6.14
C ALA A 516 -40.02 2.83 5.99
N THR A 517 -39.83 2.03 4.94
CA THR A 517 -38.55 1.44 4.54
C THR A 517 -38.40 1.48 3.02
N THR A 518 -37.19 1.69 2.53
CA THR A 518 -36.88 1.66 1.10
C THR A 518 -36.27 0.32 0.74
N ILE A 519 -36.88 -0.39 -0.20
CA ILE A 519 -36.34 -1.63 -0.76
C ILE A 519 -35.46 -1.25 -1.95
N HIS A 520 -34.17 -1.52 -1.85
CA HIS A 520 -33.20 -1.39 -2.93
C HIS A 520 -33.00 -2.75 -3.58
N TYR A 521 -32.98 -2.82 -4.90
CA TYR A 521 -32.59 -4.03 -5.62
C TYR A 521 -31.77 -3.69 -6.86
N THR A 522 -30.86 -4.57 -7.24
CA THR A 522 -30.01 -4.40 -8.42
C THR A 522 -30.31 -5.52 -9.42
N LEU A 523 -30.47 -5.15 -10.68
CA LEU A 523 -30.63 -6.08 -11.80
C LEU A 523 -29.36 -6.06 -12.64
N SER A 524 -28.77 -7.23 -12.88
CA SER A 524 -27.61 -7.36 -13.79
C SER A 524 -27.96 -7.22 -15.27
N GLN A 525 -29.24 -7.33 -15.64
CA GLN A 525 -29.76 -7.09 -16.99
C GLN A 525 -31.24 -6.67 -16.94
N PRO A 526 -31.82 -6.10 -18.02
CA PRO A 526 -33.24 -5.74 -18.06
C PRO A 526 -34.16 -6.95 -17.81
N SER A 527 -35.21 -6.81 -17.01
CA SER A 527 -36.07 -7.93 -16.58
C SER A 527 -37.47 -7.49 -16.18
N ASP A 528 -38.46 -8.39 -16.29
CA ASP A 528 -39.78 -8.19 -15.70
C ASP A 528 -39.71 -8.41 -14.18
N VAL A 529 -39.90 -7.34 -13.40
CA VAL A 529 -39.76 -7.36 -11.94
C VAL A 529 -41.11 -7.26 -11.24
N ARG A 530 -41.29 -8.09 -10.22
CA ARG A 530 -42.39 -8.02 -9.27
C ARG A 530 -41.89 -7.92 -7.83
N VAL A 531 -42.19 -6.80 -7.16
CA VAL A 531 -41.91 -6.60 -5.74
C VAL A 531 -43.22 -6.69 -4.94
N ARG A 532 -43.32 -7.64 -3.99
CA ARG A 532 -44.48 -7.86 -3.13
C ARG A 532 -44.11 -7.76 -1.66
N ILE A 533 -45.06 -7.34 -0.83
CA ILE A 533 -44.99 -7.42 0.63
C ILE A 533 -45.98 -8.47 1.11
N VAL A 534 -45.53 -9.41 1.95
CA VAL A 534 -46.36 -10.44 2.58
C VAL A 534 -46.20 -10.41 4.10
N ASP A 535 -47.23 -10.80 4.85
CA ASP A 535 -47.12 -10.97 6.32
C ASP A 535 -46.49 -12.33 6.70
N ALA A 536 -46.28 -12.54 8.00
CA ALA A 536 -45.68 -13.77 8.52
C ALA A 536 -46.47 -15.07 8.22
N SER A 537 -47.73 -14.97 7.78
CA SER A 537 -48.52 -16.12 7.31
C SER A 537 -48.43 -16.36 5.81
N GLY A 538 -47.63 -15.55 5.09
CA GLY A 538 -47.52 -15.56 3.63
C GLY A 538 -48.67 -14.83 2.92
N ARG A 539 -49.54 -14.13 3.65
CA ARG A 539 -50.64 -13.38 3.05
C ARG A 539 -50.13 -12.10 2.41
N LEU A 540 -50.48 -11.88 1.15
CA LEU A 540 -50.13 -10.67 0.38
C LEU A 540 -50.75 -9.41 1.02
N ILE A 541 -49.89 -8.44 1.30
CA ILE A 541 -50.24 -7.13 1.86
C ILE A 541 -50.34 -6.09 0.75
N GLN A 542 -49.34 -6.01 -0.12
CA GLN A 542 -49.27 -5.06 -1.23
C GLN A 542 -48.29 -5.53 -2.31
N THR A 543 -48.53 -5.17 -3.57
CA THR A 543 -47.53 -5.25 -4.65
C THR A 543 -47.03 -3.85 -4.94
N LEU A 544 -45.71 -3.63 -4.89
CA LEU A 544 -45.06 -2.32 -5.06
C LEU A 544 -44.57 -2.10 -6.50
N VAL A 545 -44.10 -3.17 -7.15
CA VAL A 545 -43.60 -3.17 -8.53
C VAL A 545 -44.16 -4.39 -9.25
N ASN A 546 -44.54 -4.24 -10.52
CA ASN A 546 -44.96 -5.32 -11.41
C ASN A 546 -44.85 -4.82 -12.87
N ARG A 547 -43.62 -4.60 -13.36
CA ARG A 547 -43.31 -4.01 -14.67
C ARG A 547 -41.91 -4.43 -15.13
N HIS A 548 -41.63 -4.20 -16.41
CA HIS A 548 -40.28 -4.30 -16.97
C HIS A 548 -39.37 -3.18 -16.43
N GLU A 549 -38.13 -3.51 -16.07
CA GLU A 549 -37.11 -2.55 -15.62
C GLU A 549 -35.74 -2.84 -16.24
N GLU A 550 -34.97 -1.78 -16.49
CA GLU A 550 -33.63 -1.85 -17.08
C GLU A 550 -32.58 -2.40 -16.09
N ALA A 551 -31.42 -2.80 -16.61
CA ALA A 551 -30.27 -3.15 -15.77
C ALA A 551 -29.85 -1.98 -14.86
N GLY A 552 -29.30 -2.29 -13.69
CA GLY A 552 -28.82 -1.31 -12.72
C GLY A 552 -29.58 -1.33 -11.39
N ARG A 553 -29.36 -0.27 -10.60
CA ARG A 553 -29.89 -0.15 -9.23
C ARG A 553 -31.25 0.54 -9.24
N HIS A 554 -32.19 -0.04 -8.50
CA HIS A 554 -33.56 0.44 -8.32
C HIS A 554 -33.91 0.60 -6.85
N GLU A 555 -34.87 1.46 -6.56
CA GLU A 555 -35.37 1.69 -5.21
C GLU A 555 -36.89 1.89 -5.18
N ILE A 556 -37.55 1.34 -4.16
CA ILE A 556 -38.98 1.49 -3.96
C ILE A 556 -39.34 1.65 -2.49
N LEU A 557 -40.11 2.68 -2.16
CA LEU A 557 -40.56 2.98 -0.80
C LEU A 557 -41.81 2.17 -0.44
N TRP A 558 -41.81 1.56 0.74
CA TRP A 558 -43.01 1.04 1.39
C TRP A 558 -43.29 1.79 2.69
N THR A 559 -44.49 2.37 2.80
CA THR A 559 -44.89 3.23 3.93
C THR A 559 -45.68 2.49 5.03
N GLY A 560 -45.63 1.15 5.07
CA GLY A 560 -46.37 0.35 6.05
C GLY A 560 -47.89 0.31 5.83
N ASN A 561 -48.34 0.47 4.58
CA ASN A 561 -49.76 0.38 4.21
C ASN A 561 -50.06 -0.91 3.42
N ASN A 562 -51.31 -1.35 3.41
CA ASN A 562 -51.79 -2.42 2.53
C ASN A 562 -52.26 -1.85 1.17
N ALA A 563 -52.69 -2.72 0.26
CA ALA A 563 -53.20 -2.32 -1.06
C ALA A 563 -54.42 -1.37 -1.04
N SER A 564 -55.17 -1.29 0.07
CA SER A 564 -56.29 -0.37 0.25
C SER A 564 -55.87 0.99 0.85
N GLY A 565 -54.58 1.18 1.13
CA GLY A 565 -54.04 2.39 1.76
C GLY A 565 -54.16 2.42 3.29
N GLU A 566 -54.58 1.32 3.92
CA GLU A 566 -54.72 1.22 5.37
C GLU A 566 -53.40 0.78 6.02
N ALA A 567 -53.04 1.40 7.14
CA ALA A 567 -51.84 1.05 7.89
C ALA A 567 -51.89 -0.40 8.42
N VAL A 568 -50.81 -1.15 8.22
CA VAL A 568 -50.68 -2.50 8.75
C VAL A 568 -50.17 -2.48 10.20
N ARG A 569 -50.38 -3.57 10.95
CA ARG A 569 -49.95 -3.65 12.35
C ARG A 569 -48.42 -3.79 12.44
N PRO A 570 -47.75 -3.24 13.48
CA PRO A 570 -46.35 -3.56 13.76
C PRO A 570 -46.14 -5.08 13.85
N GLY A 571 -45.03 -5.58 13.32
CA GLY A 571 -44.80 -7.02 13.21
C GLY A 571 -43.79 -7.39 12.13
N ILE A 572 -43.69 -8.70 11.88
CA ILE A 572 -42.80 -9.27 10.87
C ILE A 572 -43.51 -9.31 9.52
N TYR A 573 -42.84 -8.78 8.51
CA TYR A 573 -43.23 -8.84 7.11
C TYR A 573 -42.07 -9.41 6.29
N PHE A 574 -42.35 -9.79 5.05
CA PHE A 574 -41.33 -10.15 4.08
C PHE A 574 -41.58 -9.35 2.80
N TYR A 575 -40.52 -8.81 2.22
CA TYR A 575 -40.59 -8.38 0.83
C TYR A 575 -40.06 -9.50 -0.05
N GLN A 576 -40.71 -9.66 -1.20
CA GLN A 576 -40.35 -10.63 -2.22
C GLN A 576 -40.05 -9.86 -3.49
N VAL A 577 -38.83 -9.96 -4.01
CA VAL A 577 -38.46 -9.46 -5.33
C VAL A 577 -38.38 -10.67 -6.25
N GLN A 578 -39.16 -10.67 -7.31
CA GLN A 578 -39.28 -11.77 -8.26
C GLN A 578 -38.99 -11.27 -9.67
N THR A 579 -38.18 -12.01 -10.41
CA THR A 579 -38.02 -11.92 -11.86
C THR A 579 -38.53 -13.20 -12.51
N ASP A 580 -38.41 -13.31 -13.83
CA ASP A 580 -38.77 -14.52 -14.57
C ASP A 580 -37.94 -15.76 -14.17
N ARG A 581 -36.76 -15.56 -13.53
CA ARG A 581 -35.79 -16.63 -13.25
C ARG A 581 -35.33 -16.72 -11.78
N GLU A 582 -35.50 -15.67 -10.98
CA GLU A 582 -35.10 -15.66 -9.56
C GLU A 582 -36.20 -15.09 -8.66
N GLU A 583 -36.31 -15.59 -7.43
CA GLU A 583 -37.19 -15.04 -6.38
C GLU A 583 -36.38 -14.90 -5.09
N LEU A 584 -36.26 -13.67 -4.60
CA LEU A 584 -35.66 -13.34 -3.32
C LEU A 584 -36.75 -12.95 -2.33
N SER A 585 -36.71 -13.53 -1.13
CA SER A 585 -37.62 -13.20 -0.04
C SER A 585 -36.82 -12.87 1.21
N LYS A 586 -36.92 -11.63 1.70
CA LYS A 586 -36.17 -11.17 2.89
C LYS A 586 -37.11 -10.56 3.93
N LYS A 587 -36.76 -10.78 5.20
CA LYS A 587 -37.55 -10.41 6.37
C LYS A 587 -37.40 -8.92 6.69
N MET A 588 -38.50 -8.26 7.05
CA MET A 588 -38.55 -6.90 7.58
C MET A 588 -39.27 -6.87 8.93
N LEU A 589 -38.79 -6.03 9.85
CA LEU A 589 -39.45 -5.78 11.12
C LEU A 589 -40.00 -4.35 11.16
N MET A 590 -41.33 -4.21 11.24
CA MET A 590 -42.00 -2.93 11.45
C MET A 590 -42.19 -2.68 12.95
N LEU A 591 -41.69 -1.55 13.44
CA LEU A 591 -41.83 -1.13 14.84
C LEU A 591 -43.12 -0.32 15.07
N ARG A 592 -43.39 -0.02 16.35
CA ARG A 592 -44.60 0.69 16.80
C ARG A 592 -44.40 2.19 16.90
#